data_AF-A0A2N2M472-F1
#
_entry.id   AF-A0A2N2M472-F1
#
_cell.length_a   1.000
_cell.length_b   1.000
_cell.length_c   1.000
_cell.angle_alpha   90.00
_cell.angle_beta   90.00
_cell.angle_gamma   90.00
#
_symmetry.space_group_name_H-M   'P 1'
#
loop_
_entity.id
_entity.type
_entity.pdbx_description
1 polymer ?
#
loop_
_entity_poly.entity_id
_entity_poly.type
_entity_poly.pdbx_seq_one_letter_code
_entity_poly.pdbx_strand_id
1 'polypeptide(L)'
;MHQAVLNTFSQFAPEGVKEICRLSDPSKDVEDVTILNVPDKPGGEPDLYGEIDPTLISASIKTGIMRGERLHRWLAKVAQKCDLPPAGELNDEEYEAALRFVERKDVAGVMFRPGNLYIEQQISDKNNFGIVDRMTVSDDLITIIDYKSGSMKGLKQKYDEQLKRYTKIMESLYPLRKIEYYILSIDN
;
A
#
# COMPACT_ATOMS: atom_id res chain seq x y z
N MET A 1 1.73 -28.97 24.46
CA MET A 1 1.24 -27.57 24.48
C MET A 1 0.86 -27.15 23.07
N HIS A 2 -0.38 -27.41 22.61
CA HIS A 2 -0.81 -26.94 21.28
C HIS A 2 -2.33 -26.75 21.12
N GLN A 3 -3.12 -26.79 22.20
CA GLN A 3 -4.57 -26.61 22.12
C GLN A 3 -5.04 -25.21 22.56
N ALA A 4 -4.27 -24.51 23.39
CA ALA A 4 -4.65 -23.19 23.90
C ALA A 4 -4.55 -22.09 22.84
N VAL A 5 -3.58 -22.17 21.93
CA VAL A 5 -3.36 -21.13 20.90
C VAL A 5 -4.42 -21.21 19.80
N LEU A 6 -4.89 -22.41 19.44
CA LEU A 6 -5.93 -22.59 18.42
C LEU A 6 -7.29 -22.05 18.89
N ASN A 7 -7.60 -22.15 20.19
CA ASN A 7 -8.86 -21.62 20.74
C ASN A 7 -8.89 -20.08 20.82
N THR A 8 -7.74 -19.41 20.88
CA THR A 8 -7.69 -17.94 20.93
C THR A 8 -8.10 -17.31 19.60
N PHE A 9 -7.78 -17.94 18.47
CA PHE A 9 -8.10 -17.37 17.14
C PHE A 9 -9.54 -17.63 16.68
N SER A 10 -10.23 -18.63 17.24
CA SER A 10 -11.65 -18.89 16.95
C SER A 10 -12.59 -17.83 17.52
N GLN A 11 -12.14 -17.02 18.50
CA GLN A 11 -12.95 -15.95 19.10
C GLN A 11 -12.94 -14.64 18.28
N PHE A 12 -12.07 -14.53 17.27
CA PHE A 12 -11.90 -13.32 16.45
C PHE A 12 -12.21 -13.54 14.96
N ALA A 13 -12.75 -14.70 14.58
CA ALA A 13 -13.26 -14.93 13.24
C ALA A 13 -14.72 -14.42 13.17
N PRO A 14 -15.05 -13.41 12.34
CA PRO A 14 -16.45 -13.08 12.10
C PRO A 14 -17.07 -14.23 11.31
N GLU A 15 -18.07 -14.89 11.88
CA GLU A 15 -18.88 -15.88 11.19
C GLU A 15 -19.54 -15.23 9.97
N GLY A 16 -19.35 -15.82 8.80
CA GLY A 16 -19.98 -15.36 7.57
C GLY A 16 -21.50 -15.49 7.68
N VAL A 17 -22.22 -14.42 7.35
CA VAL A 17 -23.67 -14.46 7.15
C VAL A 17 -24.02 -13.96 5.76
N LYS A 18 -24.74 -14.81 5.03
CA LYS A 18 -25.44 -14.54 3.77
C LYS A 18 -26.68 -13.67 4.02
N GLU A 19 -26.76 -12.57 3.27
CA GLU A 19 -27.93 -11.99 2.58
C GLU A 19 -29.23 -11.54 3.31
N ILE A 20 -29.80 -10.44 2.76
CA ILE A 20 -31.20 -9.92 2.75
C ILE A 20 -31.53 -8.68 3.59
N CYS A 21 -32.00 -7.65 2.86
CA CYS A 21 -32.61 -6.39 3.30
C CYS A 21 -33.83 -6.55 4.24
N ARG A 22 -33.97 -5.66 5.23
CA ARG A 22 -35.23 -4.95 5.60
C ARG A 22 -34.96 -3.85 6.65
N LEU A 23 -35.57 -2.69 6.41
CA LEU A 23 -35.65 -1.52 7.30
C LEU A 23 -36.52 -1.80 8.53
N SER A 24 -36.04 -1.43 9.72
CA SER A 24 -36.84 -0.80 10.82
C SER A 24 -35.98 -0.63 12.09
N ASP A 25 -35.78 0.63 12.51
CA ASP A 25 -35.32 1.10 13.82
C ASP A 25 -36.43 0.94 14.91
N PRO A 26 -36.23 1.21 16.24
CA PRO A 26 -35.04 1.76 16.94
C PRO A 26 -34.68 1.11 18.32
N SER A 27 -33.51 1.53 18.84
CA SER A 27 -33.07 1.64 20.25
C SER A 27 -32.61 0.38 21.01
N LYS A 28 -31.32 0.34 21.37
CA LYS A 28 -30.81 0.60 22.74
C LYS A 28 -29.29 0.44 22.83
N ASP A 29 -28.68 1.41 23.53
CA ASP A 29 -27.42 1.38 24.26
C ASP A 29 -26.18 0.89 23.50
N VAL A 30 -25.54 1.84 22.80
CA VAL A 30 -24.17 1.72 22.29
C VAL A 30 -23.22 1.89 23.48
N GLU A 31 -22.58 0.80 23.90
CA GLU A 31 -21.41 0.85 24.76
C GLU A 31 -20.33 1.74 24.14
N ASP A 32 -19.76 2.58 24.98
CA ASP A 32 -18.84 3.68 24.72
C ASP A 32 -17.65 3.26 23.81
N VAL A 33 -17.80 3.45 22.50
CA VAL A 33 -16.68 3.35 21.56
C VAL A 33 -15.83 4.58 21.77
N THR A 34 -14.72 4.41 22.49
CA THR A 34 -13.70 5.44 22.59
C THR A 34 -13.02 5.56 21.22
N ILE A 35 -13.60 6.38 20.33
CA ILE A 35 -12.93 6.83 19.12
C ILE A 35 -11.80 7.73 19.61
N LEU A 36 -10.57 7.20 19.58
CA LEU A 36 -9.38 8.03 19.71
C LEU A 36 -9.34 8.93 18.47
N ASN A 37 -9.90 10.13 18.62
CA ASN A 37 -9.73 11.21 17.66
C ASN A 37 -8.24 11.51 17.55
N VAL A 38 -7.61 10.94 16.51
CA VAL A 38 -6.31 11.42 16.04
C VAL A 38 -6.54 12.86 15.62
N PRO A 39 -5.78 13.84 16.14
CA PRO A 39 -5.93 15.21 15.69
C PRO A 39 -5.75 15.24 14.17
N ASP A 40 -6.65 15.95 13.46
CA ASP A 40 -6.40 16.29 12.06
C ASP A 40 -4.98 16.85 11.98
N LYS A 41 -4.09 16.14 11.25
CA LYS A 41 -2.75 16.65 10.98
C LYS A 41 -3.02 17.97 10.24
N PRO A 42 -2.68 19.15 10.80
CA PRO A 42 -2.80 20.39 10.05
C PRO A 42 -2.02 20.16 8.75
N GLY A 43 -2.50 20.67 7.63
CA GLY A 43 -1.90 20.54 6.29
C GLY A 43 -0.51 21.19 6.18
N GLY A 44 0.40 20.77 7.04
CA GLY A 44 1.80 21.11 7.11
C GLY A 44 2.61 20.18 6.23
N GLU A 45 3.80 20.65 5.89
CA GLU A 45 4.72 19.98 4.97
C GLU A 45 4.98 18.52 5.37
N PRO A 46 5.12 17.61 4.39
CA PRO A 46 5.41 16.20 4.64
C PRO A 46 6.69 16.04 5.47
N ASP A 47 6.76 14.94 6.23
CA ASP A 47 7.80 14.68 7.22
C ASP A 47 9.22 14.89 6.64
N LEU A 48 10.10 15.49 7.45
CA LEU A 48 11.46 15.89 7.09
C LEU A 48 12.22 14.78 6.37
N TYR A 49 12.59 15.10 5.13
CA TYR A 49 13.36 14.27 4.20
C TYR A 49 14.54 13.59 4.90
N GLY A 50 14.46 12.27 5.04
CA GLY A 50 15.59 11.48 5.56
C GLY A 50 16.88 11.77 4.78
N GLU A 51 17.96 11.97 5.54
CA GLU A 51 19.38 12.03 5.13
C GLU A 51 19.81 13.09 4.08
N ILE A 52 18.93 13.95 3.57
CA ILE A 52 19.30 15.03 2.65
C ILE A 52 19.16 16.37 3.37
N ASP A 53 20.23 17.16 3.39
CA ASP A 53 20.20 18.53 3.89
C ASP A 53 19.09 19.32 3.15
N PRO A 54 18.07 19.85 3.87
CA PRO A 54 16.97 20.60 3.27
C PRO A 54 17.43 21.80 2.43
N THR A 55 18.61 22.34 2.72
CA THR A 55 19.22 23.45 1.97
C THR A 55 19.80 23.03 0.61
N LEU A 56 19.98 21.72 0.39
CA LEU A 56 20.49 21.12 -0.85
C LEU A 56 19.37 20.58 -1.77
N ILE A 57 18.11 20.63 -1.33
CA ILE A 57 16.97 20.18 -2.14
C ILE A 57 16.62 21.28 -3.15
N SER A 58 17.02 21.08 -4.42
CA SER A 58 16.59 21.97 -5.49
C SER A 58 15.07 21.96 -5.64
N ALA A 59 14.51 23.06 -6.15
CA ALA A 59 13.07 23.15 -6.44
C ALA A 59 12.58 21.99 -7.34
N SER A 60 13.43 21.50 -8.26
CA SER A 60 13.13 20.34 -9.09
C SER A 60 12.99 19.04 -8.31
N ILE A 61 13.83 18.81 -7.28
CA ILE A 61 13.72 17.63 -6.41
C ILE A 61 12.45 17.73 -5.57
N LYS A 62 12.16 18.89 -4.96
CA LYS A 62 10.93 19.09 -4.17
C LYS A 62 9.68 18.81 -5.01
N THR A 63 9.61 19.35 -6.23
CA THR A 63 8.51 19.11 -7.16
C THR A 63 8.39 17.62 -7.54
N GLY A 64 9.52 16.95 -7.80
CA GLY A 64 9.53 15.52 -8.09
C GLY A 64 8.99 14.67 -6.94
N ILE A 65 9.36 14.99 -5.70
CA ILE A 65 8.88 14.27 -4.50
C ILE A 65 7.38 14.50 -4.31
N MET A 66 6.91 15.75 -4.36
CA MET A 66 5.48 16.06 -4.20
C MET A 66 4.62 15.38 -5.29
N ARG A 67 5.12 15.32 -6.54
CA ARG A 67 4.47 14.57 -7.62
C ARG A 67 4.39 13.09 -7.28
N GLY A 68 5.49 12.49 -6.83
CA GLY A 68 5.52 11.10 -6.40
C GLY A 68 4.49 10.80 -5.30
N GLU A 69 4.44 11.63 -4.25
CA GLU A 69 3.49 11.47 -3.15
C GLU A 69 2.02 11.54 -3.59
N ARG A 70 1.68 12.45 -4.51
CA ARG A 70 0.31 12.50 -5.07
C ARG A 70 -0.01 11.23 -5.85
N LEU A 71 0.92 10.75 -6.68
CA LEU A 71 0.74 9.54 -7.47
C LEU A 71 0.58 8.30 -6.58
N HIS A 72 1.39 8.14 -5.53
CA HIS A 72 1.24 7.03 -4.57
C HIS A 72 -0.14 7.07 -3.90
N ARG A 73 -0.57 8.24 -3.41
CA ARG A 73 -1.88 8.39 -2.77
C ARG A 73 -3.06 8.14 -3.72
N TRP A 74 -2.90 8.45 -5.00
CA TRP A 74 -3.91 8.09 -6.00
C TRP A 74 -3.91 6.58 -6.27
N LEU A 75 -2.74 5.96 -6.47
CA LEU A 75 -2.60 4.51 -6.71
C LEU A 75 -3.06 3.66 -5.51
N ALA A 76 -2.93 4.17 -4.29
CA ALA A 76 -3.42 3.56 -3.07
C ALA A 76 -4.96 3.35 -3.10
N LYS A 77 -5.69 4.19 -3.84
CA LYS A 77 -7.16 4.11 -3.98
C LYS A 77 -7.62 3.16 -5.09
N VAL A 78 -6.71 2.67 -5.94
CA VAL A 78 -7.07 1.83 -7.10
C VAL A 78 -7.30 0.38 -6.66
N ALA A 79 -8.49 0.01 -6.21
CA ALA A 79 -8.74 -1.38 -5.79
C ALA A 79 -8.97 -2.33 -6.97
N GLN A 80 -9.72 -1.87 -7.99
CA GLN A 80 -10.18 -2.70 -9.10
C GLN A 80 -9.96 -2.02 -10.45
N LYS A 81 -9.82 -2.83 -11.50
CA LYS A 81 -9.55 -2.31 -12.85
C LYS A 81 -10.72 -1.50 -13.43
N CYS A 82 -11.96 -1.87 -13.10
CA CYS A 82 -13.16 -1.27 -13.68
C CYS A 82 -13.72 -0.10 -12.86
N ASP A 83 -13.07 0.27 -11.76
CA ASP A 83 -13.52 1.30 -10.83
C ASP A 83 -12.33 2.15 -10.39
N LEU A 84 -11.89 3.03 -11.30
CA LEU A 84 -10.75 3.90 -11.06
C LEU A 84 -11.21 5.18 -10.34
N PRO A 85 -10.46 5.64 -9.33
CA PRO A 85 -10.81 6.85 -8.59
C PRO A 85 -10.68 8.09 -9.48
N PRO A 86 -11.45 9.17 -9.21
CA PRO A 86 -11.27 10.45 -9.88
C PRO A 86 -9.87 11.02 -9.63
N ALA A 87 -9.44 11.99 -10.43
CA ALA A 87 -8.09 12.57 -10.39
C ALA A 87 -7.65 13.07 -9.00
N GLY A 88 -8.56 13.70 -8.26
CA GLY A 88 -8.26 14.24 -6.93
C GLY A 88 -7.21 15.34 -6.97
N GLU A 89 -6.03 15.08 -6.40
CA GLU A 89 -4.92 16.05 -6.33
C GLU A 89 -4.01 16.01 -7.57
N LEU A 90 -4.16 14.99 -8.43
CA LEU A 90 -3.41 14.91 -9.67
C LEU A 90 -3.89 15.99 -10.64
N ASN A 91 -2.94 16.64 -11.32
CA ASN A 91 -3.27 17.44 -12.49
C ASN A 91 -3.58 16.54 -13.70
N ASP A 92 -4.05 17.13 -14.79
CA ASP A 92 -4.47 16.39 -15.99
C ASP A 92 -3.35 15.49 -16.56
N GLU A 93 -2.11 15.98 -16.62
CA GLU A 93 -0.97 15.19 -17.13
C GLU A 93 -0.61 14.02 -16.21
N GLU A 94 -0.64 14.24 -14.90
CA GLU A 94 -0.38 13.23 -13.88
C GLU A 94 -1.47 12.16 -13.87
N TYR A 95 -2.73 12.57 -13.99
CA TYR A 95 -3.87 11.66 -14.03
C TYR A 95 -3.83 10.79 -15.28
N GLU A 96 -3.61 11.40 -16.44
CA GLU A 96 -3.45 10.67 -17.71
C GLU A 96 -2.26 9.69 -17.68
N ALA A 97 -1.15 10.07 -17.04
CA ALA A 97 -0.03 9.15 -16.82
C ALA A 97 -0.42 7.98 -15.91
N ALA A 98 -1.14 8.24 -14.81
CA ALA A 98 -1.61 7.21 -13.89
C ALA A 98 -2.60 6.24 -14.55
N LEU A 99 -3.53 6.75 -15.38
CA LEU A 99 -4.47 5.93 -16.16
C LEU A 99 -3.73 5.00 -17.12
N ARG A 100 -2.83 5.55 -17.95
CA ARG A 100 -2.00 4.74 -18.87
C ARG A 100 -1.19 3.68 -18.14
N PHE A 101 -0.66 4.03 -16.97
CA PHE A 101 0.10 3.11 -16.14
C PHE A 101 -0.74 1.92 -15.65
N VAL A 102 -1.92 2.16 -15.06
CA VAL A 102 -2.77 1.07 -14.54
C VAL A 102 -3.40 0.21 -15.65
N GLU A 103 -3.57 0.78 -16.84
CA GLU A 103 -4.08 0.07 -18.02
C GLU A 103 -3.01 -0.76 -18.75
N ARG A 104 -1.72 -0.44 -18.53
CA ARG A 104 -0.60 -1.13 -19.18
C ARG A 104 -0.66 -2.62 -18.87
N LYS A 105 -0.55 -3.46 -19.89
CA LYS A 105 -0.82 -4.92 -19.78
C LYS A 105 0.06 -5.62 -18.75
N ASP A 106 1.34 -5.26 -18.68
CA ASP A 106 2.30 -5.77 -17.71
C ASP A 106 1.94 -5.36 -16.27
N VAL A 107 1.54 -4.10 -16.08
CA VAL A 107 1.10 -3.58 -14.77
C VAL A 107 -0.20 -4.23 -14.34
N ALA A 108 -1.22 -4.19 -15.20
CA ALA A 108 -2.53 -4.75 -14.91
C ALA A 108 -2.48 -6.26 -14.59
N GLY A 109 -1.61 -7.01 -15.27
CA GLY A 109 -1.42 -8.45 -15.05
C GLY A 109 -0.79 -8.82 -13.70
N VAL A 110 -0.20 -7.84 -13.00
CA VAL A 110 0.39 -8.02 -11.67
C VAL A 110 -0.46 -7.33 -10.60
N MET A 111 -0.85 -6.08 -10.85
CA MET A 111 -1.59 -5.20 -9.94
C MET A 111 -2.95 -5.77 -9.54
N PHE A 112 -3.68 -6.41 -10.48
CA PHE A 112 -5.04 -6.91 -10.26
C PHE A 112 -5.11 -8.44 -10.13
N ARG A 113 -4.02 -9.08 -9.71
CA ARG A 113 -4.05 -10.52 -9.37
C ARG A 113 -5.02 -10.76 -8.21
N PRO A 114 -5.72 -11.92 -8.19
CA PRO A 114 -6.60 -12.27 -7.08
C PRO A 114 -5.81 -12.50 -5.80
N GLY A 115 -6.42 -12.15 -4.66
CA GLY A 115 -5.83 -12.33 -3.33
C GLY A 115 -6.27 -11.21 -2.38
N ASN A 116 -5.78 -11.28 -1.15
CA ASN A 116 -5.99 -10.22 -0.17
C ASN A 116 -5.08 -9.03 -0.50
N LEU A 117 -5.68 -7.89 -0.80
CA LEU A 117 -4.98 -6.65 -1.13
C LEU A 117 -4.67 -5.85 0.14
N TYR A 118 -3.41 -5.45 0.29
CA TYR A 118 -2.90 -4.57 1.33
C TYR A 118 -2.22 -3.38 0.67
N ILE A 119 -2.51 -2.18 1.17
CA ILE A 119 -2.01 -0.91 0.64
C ILE A 119 -1.29 -0.18 1.77
N GLU A 120 -0.13 0.41 1.49
CA GLU A 120 0.72 1.12 2.47
C GLU A 120 0.97 0.31 3.75
N GLN A 121 1.10 -1.01 3.59
CA GLN A 121 1.18 -1.94 4.71
C GLN A 121 2.57 -1.91 5.34
N GLN A 122 2.62 -1.71 6.66
CA GLN A 122 3.83 -1.92 7.44
C GLN A 122 4.16 -3.40 7.52
N ILE A 123 5.41 -3.76 7.23
CA ILE A 123 5.94 -5.11 7.31
C ILE A 123 7.21 -5.12 8.17
N SER A 124 7.39 -6.17 8.97
CA SER A 124 8.57 -6.31 9.82
C SER A 124 8.92 -7.75 10.15
N ASP A 125 10.22 -8.01 10.30
CA ASP A 125 10.74 -9.20 10.96
C ASP A 125 11.55 -8.80 12.22
N LYS A 126 12.30 -9.73 12.82
CA LYS A 126 13.12 -9.44 14.01
C LYS A 126 14.15 -8.33 13.83
N ASN A 127 14.61 -8.08 12.61
CA ASN A 127 15.75 -7.21 12.29
C ASN A 127 15.43 -6.12 11.26
N ASN A 128 14.30 -6.21 10.55
CA ASN A 128 13.98 -5.36 9.42
C ASN A 128 12.56 -4.81 9.52
N PHE A 129 12.36 -3.63 8.96
CA PHE A 129 11.06 -2.95 8.84
C PHE A 129 10.94 -2.29 7.47
N GLY A 130 9.71 -2.16 6.98
CA GLY A 130 9.38 -1.50 5.73
C GLY A 130 7.91 -1.14 5.61
N ILE A 131 7.60 -0.29 4.63
CA ILE A 131 6.24 0.02 4.21
C ILE A 131 6.18 -0.34 2.72
N VAL A 132 5.22 -1.18 2.34
CA VAL A 132 5.01 -1.56 0.94
C VAL A 132 3.87 -0.73 0.36
N ASP A 133 4.04 -0.21 -0.86
CA ASP A 133 2.97 0.56 -1.51
C ASP A 133 1.74 -0.31 -1.76
N ARG A 134 1.96 -1.51 -2.32
CA ARG A 134 0.94 -2.51 -2.56
C ARG A 134 1.49 -3.91 -2.34
N MET A 135 0.67 -4.75 -1.70
CA MET A 135 0.92 -6.18 -1.57
C MET A 135 -0.35 -6.97 -1.79
N THR A 136 -0.28 -8.00 -2.63
CA THR A 136 -1.35 -8.98 -2.81
C THR A 136 -0.89 -10.33 -2.29
N VAL A 137 -1.67 -10.92 -1.39
CA VAL A 137 -1.38 -12.22 -0.78
C VAL A 137 -2.41 -13.24 -1.27
N SER A 138 -1.96 -14.23 -2.06
CA SER A 138 -2.72 -15.43 -2.42
C SER A 138 -2.24 -16.63 -1.60
N ASP A 139 -2.78 -17.81 -1.89
CA ASP A 139 -2.44 -19.05 -1.19
C ASP A 139 -0.95 -19.43 -1.34
N ASP A 140 -0.42 -19.29 -2.55
CA ASP A 140 0.91 -19.73 -2.97
C ASP A 140 1.89 -18.59 -3.28
N LEU A 141 1.39 -17.37 -3.48
CA LEU A 141 2.16 -16.25 -3.97
C LEU A 141 1.89 -14.96 -3.19
N ILE A 142 2.98 -14.26 -2.87
CA ILE A 142 2.96 -12.89 -2.37
C ILE A 142 3.54 -12.01 -3.46
N THR A 143 2.75 -11.05 -3.93
CA THR A 143 3.19 -10.06 -4.91
C THR A 143 3.34 -8.72 -4.20
N ILE A 144 4.53 -8.14 -4.22
CA ILE A 144 4.80 -6.78 -3.73
C ILE A 144 5.05 -5.88 -4.93
N ILE A 145 4.42 -4.72 -4.94
CA ILE A 145 4.59 -3.69 -5.95
C ILE A 145 5.05 -2.41 -5.26
N ASP A 146 6.12 -1.84 -5.79
CA ASP A 146 6.71 -0.58 -5.37
C ASP A 146 6.70 0.37 -6.58
N TYR A 147 5.98 1.48 -6.45
CA TYR A 147 5.80 2.44 -7.53
C TYR A 147 6.94 3.44 -7.54
N LYS A 148 7.32 3.87 -8.74
CA LYS A 148 8.33 4.91 -8.93
C LYS A 148 7.89 5.91 -9.98
N SER A 149 8.12 7.18 -9.66
CA SER A 149 7.90 8.29 -10.57
C SER A 149 9.24 9.00 -10.84
N GLY A 150 9.41 9.51 -12.06
CA GLY A 150 10.60 10.23 -12.50
C GLY A 150 11.79 9.33 -12.84
N SER A 151 12.97 9.94 -12.89
CA SER A 151 14.21 9.29 -13.33
C SER A 151 14.74 8.30 -12.28
N MET A 152 14.96 7.06 -12.72
CA MET A 152 15.54 5.99 -11.92
C MET A 152 17.09 5.95 -11.97
N LYS A 153 17.72 6.86 -12.72
CA LYS A 153 19.18 6.89 -12.88
C LYS A 153 19.86 7.14 -11.53
N GLY A 154 20.85 6.31 -11.20
CA GLY A 154 21.63 6.42 -9.97
C GLY A 154 20.98 5.84 -8.71
N LEU A 155 19.76 5.30 -8.80
CA LEU A 155 19.04 4.77 -7.63
C LEU A 155 19.01 3.24 -7.54
N LYS A 156 19.67 2.55 -8.48
CA LYS A 156 19.69 1.08 -8.56
C LYS A 156 20.06 0.41 -7.23
N GLN A 157 21.11 0.88 -6.56
CA GLN A 157 21.56 0.28 -5.31
C GLN A 157 20.48 0.37 -4.21
N LYS A 158 19.84 1.53 -4.07
CA LYS A 158 18.76 1.72 -3.07
C LYS A 158 17.59 0.76 -3.30
N TYR A 159 17.26 0.54 -4.57
CA TYR A 159 16.20 -0.40 -4.95
C TYR A 159 16.59 -1.86 -4.74
N ASP A 160 17.83 -2.24 -5.03
CA ASP A 160 18.35 -3.58 -4.74
C ASP A 160 18.35 -3.87 -3.22
N GLU A 161 18.68 -2.87 -2.40
CA GLU A 161 18.62 -2.96 -0.93
C GLU A 161 17.18 -3.08 -0.43
N GLN A 162 16.25 -2.30 -0.98
CA GLN A 162 14.83 -2.38 -0.64
C GLN A 162 14.23 -3.75 -1.00
N LEU A 163 14.51 -4.25 -2.20
CA LEU A 163 14.10 -5.58 -2.65
C LEU A 163 14.60 -6.65 -1.70
N LYS A 164 15.91 -6.67 -1.40
CA LYS A 164 16.50 -7.66 -0.48
C LYS A 164 15.85 -7.61 0.90
N ARG A 165 15.62 -6.40 1.42
CA ARG A 165 15.01 -6.19 2.74
C ARG A 165 13.57 -6.71 2.78
N TYR A 166 12.73 -6.34 1.82
CA TYR A 166 11.32 -6.72 1.84
C TYR A 166 11.14 -8.20 1.54
N THR A 167 11.91 -8.77 0.61
CA THR A 167 11.93 -10.22 0.37
C THR A 167 12.30 -10.98 1.64
N LYS A 168 13.34 -10.55 2.36
CA LYS A 168 13.76 -11.21 3.62
C LYS A 168 12.67 -11.16 4.69
N ILE A 169 11.99 -10.03 4.86
CA ILE A 169 10.86 -9.90 5.78
C ILE A 169 9.77 -10.91 5.40
N MET A 170 9.39 -10.95 4.12
CA MET A 170 8.28 -11.81 3.68
C MET A 170 8.62 -13.30 3.71
N GLU A 171 9.87 -13.69 3.43
CA GLU A 171 10.33 -15.07 3.59
C GLU A 171 10.24 -15.52 5.05
N SER A 172 10.51 -14.61 6.00
CA SER A 172 10.36 -14.90 7.43
C SER A 172 8.90 -15.03 7.86
N LEU A 173 7.99 -14.24 7.28
CA LEU A 173 6.58 -14.24 7.63
C LEU A 173 5.79 -15.38 6.94
N TYR A 174 6.19 -15.74 5.73
CA TYR A 174 5.51 -16.71 4.87
C TYR A 174 6.49 -17.70 4.23
N PRO A 175 7.09 -18.60 5.03
CA PRO A 175 8.21 -19.45 4.59
C PRO A 175 7.85 -20.48 3.50
N LEU A 176 6.55 -20.70 3.24
CA LEU A 176 6.07 -21.66 2.25
C LEU A 176 5.50 -21.00 0.99
N ARG A 177 5.49 -19.66 0.91
CA ARG A 177 4.94 -18.93 -0.24
C ARG A 177 6.05 -18.40 -1.12
N LYS A 178 5.80 -18.39 -2.42
CA LYS A 178 6.64 -17.69 -3.38
C LYS A 178 6.47 -16.18 -3.17
N ILE A 179 7.55 -15.43 -3.34
CA ILE A 179 7.53 -13.97 -3.25
C ILE A 179 7.97 -13.40 -4.60
N GLU A 180 7.18 -12.49 -5.16
CA GLU A 180 7.52 -11.72 -6.35
C GLU A 180 7.52 -10.23 -5.99
N TYR A 181 8.62 -9.55 -6.31
CA TYR A 181 8.81 -8.12 -6.05
C TYR A 181 8.92 -7.37 -7.38
N TYR A 182 8.11 -6.34 -7.55
CA TYR A 182 8.07 -5.53 -8.76
C TYR A 182 8.32 -4.06 -8.43
N ILE A 183 9.27 -3.47 -9.16
CA ILE A 183 9.45 -2.01 -9.21
C ILE A 183 8.83 -1.54 -10.51
N LEU A 184 7.76 -0.77 -10.41
CA LEU A 184 7.00 -0.32 -11.57
C LEU A 184 7.14 1.19 -11.74
N SER A 185 7.73 1.60 -12.87
CA SER A 185 7.83 3.00 -13.27
C SER A 185 6.52 3.49 -13.90
N ILE A 186 5.99 4.58 -13.37
CA ILE A 186 4.75 5.23 -13.83
C ILE A 186 4.98 5.94 -15.18
N ASP A 187 6.17 6.53 -15.37
CA ASP A 187 6.47 7.37 -16.53
C ASP A 187 7.00 6.60 -17.76
N ASN A 188 6.95 5.27 -17.72
CA ASN A 188 7.42 4.37 -18.78
C ASN A 188 6.33 4.01 -19.80
#